data_AF-A0A7X1U1A9-F1
#
_entry.id   AF-A0A7X1U1A9-F1
#
_cell.length_a   1.000
_cell.length_b   1.000
_cell.length_c   1.000
_cell.angle_alpha   90.00
_cell.angle_beta   90.00
_cell.angle_gamma   90.00
#
_symmetry.space_group_name_H-M   'P 1'
#
loop_
_entity.id
_entity.type
_entity.pdbx_description
1 polymer ?
#
loop_
_entity_poly.entity_id
_entity_poly.type
_entity_poly.pdbx_seq_one_letter_code
_entity_poly.pdbx_strand_id
1 'polypeptide(L)'
;MSDAVHPSNAMPAPTPRNGGHRVFSARLDAFLDNLQEGQAPNSGAFCAFCYNPLPAGFEGCDHCGQNQRERPPVASLPNAVIEMYRRKQRRESLIVNSFAYLGLALGLALFLGLVAINVLYLERALWFFILATVAFLVGSRLFAAIFGGVIGDEVGFRYASKRLAEDWSNHVAQREIERSGQ
;
A
#
# COMPACT_ATOMS: atom_id res chain seq x y z
N MET A 1 11.61 -26.22 -41.53
CA MET A 1 10.63 -26.49 -40.46
C MET A 1 11.31 -26.09 -39.16
N SER A 2 11.06 -24.85 -38.72
CA SER A 2 11.61 -24.30 -37.49
C SER A 2 10.63 -24.57 -36.37
N ASP A 3 11.03 -25.40 -35.42
CA ASP A 3 10.26 -25.61 -34.20
C ASP A 3 10.39 -24.37 -33.31
N ALA A 4 9.24 -23.75 -33.04
CA ALA A 4 9.12 -22.60 -32.17
C ALA A 4 9.36 -23.03 -30.71
N VAL A 5 10.39 -22.44 -30.10
CA VAL A 5 10.61 -22.49 -28.65
C VAL A 5 9.44 -21.79 -27.96
N HIS A 6 8.55 -22.57 -27.33
CA HIS A 6 7.54 -22.06 -26.41
C HIS A 6 8.22 -21.51 -25.15
N PRO A 7 8.03 -20.23 -24.77
CA PRO A 7 8.37 -19.75 -23.43
C PRO A 7 7.25 -20.18 -22.46
N SER A 8 7.25 -21.45 -22.07
CA SER A 8 6.32 -21.99 -21.06
C SER A 8 7.08 -22.30 -19.76
N ASN A 9 7.65 -21.29 -19.11
CA ASN A 9 8.28 -21.39 -17.79
C ASN A 9 8.17 -20.08 -17.00
N ALA A 10 7.06 -19.34 -17.13
CA ALA A 10 6.72 -18.37 -16.10
C ALA A 10 6.27 -19.17 -14.87
N MET A 11 7.15 -19.27 -13.86
CA MET A 11 6.80 -19.85 -12.56
C MET A 11 5.51 -19.17 -12.07
N PRO A 12 4.50 -19.95 -11.63
CA PRO A 12 3.29 -19.36 -11.08
C PRO A 12 3.69 -18.50 -9.88
N ALA A 13 3.27 -17.23 -9.90
CA ALA A 13 3.40 -16.34 -8.76
C ALA A 13 2.89 -17.08 -7.50
N PRO A 14 3.58 -16.97 -6.35
CA PRO A 14 3.19 -17.67 -5.13
C PRO A 14 1.72 -17.42 -4.84
N THR A 15 0.91 -18.48 -4.92
CA THR A 15 -0.51 -18.42 -4.58
C THR A 15 -0.63 -18.48 -3.05
N PRO A 16 -1.13 -17.42 -2.40
CA PRO A 16 -1.26 -17.41 -0.95
C PRO A 16 -2.36 -18.39 -0.53
N ARG A 17 -2.08 -19.21 0.49
CA ARG A 17 -2.99 -20.25 1.00
C ARG A 17 -4.20 -19.72 1.79
N ASN A 18 -4.36 -18.40 1.97
CA ASN A 18 -5.49 -17.81 2.69
C ASN A 18 -5.82 -16.38 2.20
N GLY A 19 -6.95 -16.24 1.50
CA GLY A 19 -7.92 -15.15 1.70
C GLY A 19 -7.56 -13.68 1.42
N GLY A 20 -6.39 -13.34 0.90
CA GLY A 20 -6.11 -11.98 0.43
C GLY A 20 -4.80 -11.91 -0.34
N HIS A 21 -4.84 -11.37 -1.55
CA HIS A 21 -3.69 -11.14 -2.43
C HIS A 21 -2.71 -10.10 -1.81
N ARG A 22 -2.02 -10.46 -0.72
CA ARG A 22 -0.90 -9.69 -0.20
C ARG A 22 0.39 -10.28 -0.71
N VAL A 23 1.15 -9.45 -1.39
CA VAL A 23 2.49 -9.79 -1.91
C VAL A 23 3.47 -10.01 -0.76
N PHE A 24 3.33 -9.22 0.30
CA PHE A 24 4.10 -9.38 1.53
C PHE A 24 3.26 -10.09 2.58
N SER A 25 3.91 -10.94 3.38
CA SER A 25 3.27 -11.53 4.55
C SER A 25 3.04 -10.45 5.62
N ALA A 26 2.05 -10.66 6.48
CA ALA A 26 1.82 -9.76 7.61
C ALA A 26 3.04 -9.64 8.54
N ARG A 27 3.85 -10.70 8.65
CA ARG A 27 5.10 -10.67 9.43
C ARG A 27 6.19 -9.83 8.75
N LEU A 28 6.28 -9.89 7.43
CA LEU A 28 7.23 -9.08 6.67
C LEU A 28 6.84 -7.60 6.74
N ASP A 29 5.56 -7.27 6.57
CA ASP A 29 5.06 -5.90 6.74
C ASP A 29 5.44 -5.36 8.13
N ALA A 30 5.12 -6.10 9.20
CA ALA A 30 5.46 -5.69 10.58
C ALA A 30 6.97 -5.55 10.83
N PHE A 31 7.80 -6.40 10.22
CA PHE A 31 9.25 -6.27 10.30
C PHE A 31 9.74 -5.01 9.58
N LEU A 32 9.22 -4.73 8.38
CA LEU A 32 9.58 -3.55 7.60
C LEU A 32 9.14 -2.25 8.27
N ASP A 33 8.02 -2.24 8.99
CA ASP A 33 7.60 -1.13 9.85
C ASP A 33 8.63 -0.88 10.95
N ASN A 34 8.97 -1.92 11.74
CA ASN A 34 9.97 -1.80 12.80
C ASN A 34 11.35 -1.36 12.26
N LEU A 35 11.73 -1.82 11.06
CA LEU A 35 12.97 -1.42 10.39
C LEU A 35 12.95 0.07 10.02
N GLN A 36 11.84 0.59 9.50
CA GLN A 36 11.71 2.00 9.15
C GLN A 36 11.68 2.92 10.36
N GLU A 37 11.07 2.46 11.46
CA GLU A 37 11.05 3.17 12.74
C GLU A 37 12.39 3.12 13.48
N GLY A 38 13.37 2.38 12.96
CA GLY A 38 14.68 2.20 13.58
C GLY A 38 14.65 1.30 14.82
N GLN A 39 13.55 0.58 15.05
CA GLN A 39 13.38 -0.35 16.16
C GLN A 39 14.02 -1.73 15.92
N ALA A 40 14.31 -2.07 14.66
CA ALA A 40 14.97 -3.32 14.29
C ALA A 40 16.09 -3.08 13.25
N PRO A 41 17.24 -3.77 13.36
CA PRO A 41 18.25 -3.76 12.31
C PRO A 41 17.81 -4.59 11.09
N ASN A 42 18.33 -4.29 9.90
CA ASN A 42 18.14 -5.11 8.70
C ASN A 42 19.02 -6.38 8.75
N SER A 43 18.82 -7.21 9.75
CA SER A 43 19.50 -8.49 9.94
C SER A 43 18.56 -9.54 10.51
N GLY A 44 18.72 -10.79 10.06
CA GLY A 44 17.85 -11.89 10.48
C GLY A 44 17.93 -13.09 9.54
N ALA A 45 17.01 -14.02 9.67
CA ALA A 45 16.83 -15.11 8.71
C ALA A 45 15.56 -14.87 7.90
N PHE A 46 15.70 -14.62 6.60
CA PHE A 46 14.60 -14.35 5.68
C PHE A 46 14.52 -15.41 4.60
N CYS A 47 13.29 -15.78 4.21
CA CYS A 47 13.10 -16.72 3.12
C CYS A 47 13.70 -16.13 1.83
N ALA A 48 14.57 -16.88 1.15
CA ALA A 48 15.22 -16.39 -0.07
C ALA A 48 14.26 -16.07 -1.23
N PHE A 49 13.03 -16.56 -1.16
CA PHE A 49 12.03 -16.34 -2.21
C PHE A 49 11.06 -15.21 -1.88
N CYS A 50 10.30 -15.36 -0.78
CA CYS A 50 9.25 -14.43 -0.39
C CYS A 50 9.68 -13.41 0.69
N TYR A 51 10.93 -13.49 1.17
CA TYR A 51 11.48 -12.64 2.23
C TYR A 51 10.73 -12.66 3.56
N ASN A 52 9.78 -13.59 3.75
CA ASN A 52 9.11 -13.78 5.03
C ASN A 52 10.15 -14.06 6.14
N PRO A 53 10.08 -13.37 7.29
CA PRO A 53 10.92 -13.66 8.44
C PRO A 53 10.71 -15.10 8.93
N LEU A 54 11.80 -15.79 9.24
CA LEU A 54 11.79 -17.20 9.59
C LEU A 54 12.13 -17.41 11.08
N PRO A 55 11.46 -18.36 11.75
CA PRO A 55 11.83 -18.74 13.11
C PRO A 55 13.15 -19.51 13.14
N ALA A 56 13.79 -19.56 14.31
CA ALA A 56 14.98 -20.38 14.52
C ALA A 56 14.68 -21.87 14.25
N GLY A 57 15.57 -22.56 13.52
CA GLY A 57 15.44 -24.00 13.26
C GLY A 57 14.32 -24.39 12.28
N PHE A 58 13.82 -23.49 11.44
CA PHE A 58 12.80 -23.81 10.45
C PHE A 58 13.29 -24.86 9.42
N GLU A 59 12.43 -25.68 8.83
CA GLU A 59 12.82 -26.56 7.72
C GLU A 59 12.31 -26.05 6.36
N GLY A 60 11.19 -25.33 6.39
CA GLY A 60 10.60 -24.68 5.22
C GLY A 60 9.85 -23.41 5.61
N CYS A 61 9.65 -22.53 4.64
CA CYS A 61 8.89 -21.30 4.84
C CYS A 61 7.40 -21.64 4.97
N ASP A 62 6.79 -21.22 6.07
CA ASP A 62 5.35 -21.40 6.32
C ASP A 62 4.46 -20.55 5.41
N HIS A 63 5.01 -19.49 4.81
CA HIS A 63 4.26 -18.62 3.91
C HIS A 63 4.22 -19.13 2.47
N CYS A 64 5.38 -19.43 1.87
CA CYS A 64 5.48 -19.85 0.47
C CYS A 64 5.76 -21.35 0.28
N GLY A 65 5.97 -22.11 1.36
CA GLY A 65 6.21 -23.56 1.33
C GLY A 65 7.64 -23.96 0.94
N GLN A 66 8.53 -23.00 0.68
CA GLN A 66 9.84 -23.29 0.10
C GLN A 66 10.84 -23.83 1.13
N ASN A 67 11.58 -24.87 0.77
CA ASN A 67 12.50 -25.57 1.66
C ASN A 67 13.88 -24.89 1.70
N GLN A 68 14.50 -24.87 2.89
CA GLN A 68 15.87 -24.39 3.08
C GLN A 68 16.90 -25.08 2.19
N ARG A 69 16.71 -26.37 1.92
CA ARG A 69 17.67 -27.17 1.15
C ARG A 69 17.76 -26.73 -0.30
N GLU A 70 16.69 -26.16 -0.85
CA GLU A 70 16.66 -25.67 -2.24
C GLU A 70 17.23 -24.26 -2.36
N ARG A 71 16.99 -23.41 -1.35
CA ARG A 71 17.51 -22.04 -1.28
C ARG A 71 17.83 -21.67 0.18
N PRO A 72 19.11 -21.44 0.52
CA PRO A 72 19.49 -21.05 1.87
C PRO A 72 18.87 -19.68 2.22
N PRO A 73 18.53 -19.44 3.51
CA PRO A 73 17.98 -18.18 3.96
C PRO A 73 18.94 -17.01 3.71
N VAL A 74 18.37 -15.84 3.50
CA VAL A 74 19.12 -14.59 3.30
C VAL A 74 19.25 -13.89 4.64
N ALA A 75 20.45 -13.34 4.91
CA ALA A 75 20.77 -12.69 6.19
C ALA A 75 20.20 -11.27 6.33
N SER A 76 19.84 -10.63 5.22
CA SER A 76 19.33 -9.26 5.17
C SER A 76 18.37 -9.06 4.00
N LEU A 77 17.44 -8.11 4.13
CA LEU A 77 16.53 -7.75 3.05
C LEU A 77 17.28 -6.92 2.00
N PRO A 78 17.10 -7.22 0.69
CA PRO A 78 17.65 -6.39 -0.37
C PRO A 78 17.05 -4.98 -0.34
N ASN A 79 17.87 -3.99 -0.67
CA ASN A 79 17.43 -2.59 -0.77
C ASN A 79 16.24 -2.40 -1.72
N ALA A 80 16.15 -3.22 -2.78
CA ALA A 80 15.03 -3.20 -3.71
C ALA A 80 13.67 -3.45 -3.02
N VAL A 81 13.61 -4.40 -2.08
CA VAL A 81 12.38 -4.75 -1.34
C VAL A 81 12.02 -3.64 -0.35
N ILE A 82 13.03 -3.11 0.36
CA ILE A 82 12.84 -1.99 1.31
C ILE A 82 12.30 -0.76 0.58
N GLU A 83 12.84 -0.46 -0.61
CA GLU A 83 12.38 0.67 -1.40
C GLU A 83 10.98 0.45 -1.99
N MET A 84 10.65 -0.78 -2.41
CA MET A 84 9.27 -1.12 -2.78
C MET A 84 8.30 -0.87 -1.63
N TYR A 85 8.67 -1.24 -0.40
CA TYR A 85 7.86 -0.99 0.78
C TYR A 85 7.68 0.50 1.08
N ARG A 86 8.75 1.29 0.99
CA ARG A 86 8.68 2.76 1.12
C ARG A 86 7.76 3.39 0.08
N ARG A 87 7.79 2.91 -1.17
CA ARG A 87 6.89 3.40 -2.22
C ARG A 87 5.42 3.07 -1.93
N LYS A 88 5.13 1.88 -1.38
CA LYS A 88 3.79 1.49 -0.92
C LYS A 88 3.28 2.47 0.14
N GLN A 89 4.03 2.68 1.22
CA GLN A 89 3.64 3.59 2.29
C GLN A 89 3.47 5.04 1.83
N ARG A 90 4.35 5.55 0.98
CA ARG A 90 4.20 6.92 0.42
C ARG A 90 2.89 7.07 -0.35
N ARG A 91 2.48 6.05 -1.11
CA ARG A 91 1.20 6.08 -1.84
C ARG A 91 0.02 6.05 -0.88
N GLU A 92 0.06 5.22 0.15
CA GLU A 92 -0.98 5.18 1.18
C GLU A 92 -1.12 6.55 1.88
N SER A 93 0.01 7.15 2.27
CA SER A 93 0.03 8.50 2.87
C SER A 93 -0.52 9.57 1.93
N LEU A 94 -0.15 9.56 0.65
CA LEU A 94 -0.66 10.50 -0.34
C LEU A 94 -2.18 10.37 -0.51
N ILE A 95 -2.69 9.15 -0.56
CA ILE A 95 -4.12 8.88 -0.71
C ILE A 95 -4.89 9.39 0.52
N VAL A 96 -4.45 9.04 1.72
CA VAL A 96 -5.06 9.53 2.97
C VAL A 96 -5.06 11.05 3.04
N ASN A 97 -3.93 11.69 2.72
CA ASN A 97 -3.81 13.13 2.73
C ASN A 97 -4.70 13.80 1.66
N SER A 98 -4.79 13.20 0.46
CA SER A 98 -5.64 13.72 -0.60
C SER A 98 -7.13 13.73 -0.22
N PHE A 99 -7.60 12.74 0.54
CA PHE A 99 -8.97 12.71 1.03
C PHE A 99 -9.23 13.74 2.14
N ALA A 100 -8.25 14.00 3.01
CA ALA A 100 -8.33 15.08 3.98
C ALA A 100 -8.49 16.46 3.28
N TYR A 101 -7.69 16.71 2.24
CA TYR A 101 -7.82 17.93 1.43
C TYR A 101 -9.13 17.99 0.64
N LEU A 102 -9.64 16.86 0.15
CA LEU A 102 -10.92 16.81 -0.56
C LEU A 102 -12.09 17.20 0.36
N GLY A 103 -12.13 16.67 1.58
CA GLY A 103 -13.16 17.03 2.56
C GLY A 103 -13.12 18.52 2.93
N LEU A 104 -11.92 19.07 3.09
CA LEU A 104 -11.72 20.50 3.34
C LEU A 104 -12.14 21.36 2.14
N ALA A 105 -11.79 20.96 0.92
CA ALA A 105 -12.17 21.66 -0.31
C ALA A 105 -13.69 21.70 -0.50
N LEU A 106 -14.39 20.59 -0.25
CA LEU A 106 -15.85 20.52 -0.33
C LEU A 106 -16.52 21.33 0.78
N GLY A 107 -16.00 21.27 2.00
CA GLY A 107 -16.44 22.14 3.09
C GLY A 107 -16.33 23.61 2.67
N LEU A 108 -15.18 24.01 2.13
CA LEU A 108 -14.93 25.38 1.70
C LEU A 108 -15.88 25.79 0.56
N ALA A 109 -16.11 24.93 -0.42
CA ALA A 109 -17.06 25.19 -1.51
C ALA A 109 -18.49 25.38 -0.97
N LEU A 110 -18.93 24.55 -0.02
CA LEU A 110 -20.23 24.69 0.63
C LEU A 110 -20.33 26.02 1.39
N PHE A 111 -19.29 26.38 2.16
CA PHE A 111 -19.23 27.65 2.88
C PHE A 111 -19.36 28.84 1.93
N LEU A 112 -18.55 28.88 0.86
CA LEU A 112 -18.59 29.94 -0.13
C LEU A 112 -19.95 30.00 -0.85
N GLY A 113 -20.56 28.86 -1.13
CA GLY A 113 -21.91 28.78 -1.71
C GLY A 113 -22.96 29.38 -0.79
N LEU A 114 -22.95 29.04 0.50
CA LEU A 114 -23.87 29.60 1.50
C LEU A 114 -23.66 31.10 1.70
N VAL A 115 -22.41 31.56 1.73
CA VAL A 115 -22.08 32.98 1.81
C VAL A 115 -22.57 33.72 0.56
N ALA A 116 -22.36 33.16 -0.64
CA ALA A 116 -22.85 33.76 -1.88
C ALA A 116 -24.38 33.88 -1.90
N ILE A 117 -25.10 32.84 -1.47
CA ILE A 117 -26.56 32.88 -1.31
C ILE A 117 -26.96 33.98 -0.33
N ASN A 118 -26.27 34.09 0.81
CA ASN A 118 -26.55 35.11 1.81
C ASN A 118 -26.42 36.53 1.25
N VAL A 119 -25.35 36.78 0.50
CA VAL A 119 -25.04 38.10 -0.07
C VAL A 119 -25.99 38.45 -1.21
N LEU A 120 -26.35 37.48 -2.05
CA LEU A 120 -27.17 37.71 -3.26
C LEU A 120 -28.68 37.75 -2.98
N TYR A 121 -29.17 36.96 -2.02
CA TYR A 121 -30.61 36.73 -1.85
C TYR A 121 -31.13 37.01 -0.43
N LEU A 122 -30.29 37.07 0.59
CA LEU A 122 -30.71 37.19 2.00
C LEU A 122 -30.22 38.48 2.68
N GLU A 123 -29.93 39.50 1.88
CA GLU A 123 -29.59 40.86 2.35
C GLU A 123 -28.47 40.89 3.41
N ARG A 124 -27.52 39.95 3.34
CA ARG A 124 -26.37 39.86 4.26
C ARG A 124 -26.78 39.61 5.72
N ALA A 125 -27.81 38.79 5.93
CA ALA A 125 -28.25 38.40 7.25
C ALA A 125 -27.11 37.78 8.09
N LEU A 126 -26.88 38.33 9.29
CA LEU A 126 -25.76 37.94 10.16
C LEU A 126 -25.90 36.49 10.68
N TRP A 127 -27.12 36.07 11.00
CA TRP A 127 -27.40 34.70 11.46
C TRP A 127 -27.04 33.64 10.41
N PHE A 128 -27.14 33.98 9.13
CA PHE A 128 -26.81 33.07 8.05
C PHE A 128 -25.30 32.89 7.89
N PHE A 129 -24.50 33.91 8.22
CA PHE A 129 -23.04 33.75 8.30
C PHE A 129 -22.64 32.79 9.40
N ILE A 130 -23.26 32.89 10.58
CA ILE A 130 -23.03 31.94 11.69
C ILE A 130 -23.39 30.52 11.24
N LEU A 131 -24.55 30.34 10.59
CA LEU A 131 -24.98 29.05 10.07
C LEU A 131 -23.99 28.50 9.03
N ALA A 132 -23.52 29.34 8.10
CA ALA A 132 -22.53 28.95 7.10
C ALA A 132 -21.21 28.49 7.75
N THR A 133 -20.71 29.21 8.77
CA THR A 133 -19.51 28.83 9.51
C THR A 133 -19.70 27.51 10.26
N VAL A 134 -20.84 27.30 10.92
CA VAL A 134 -21.14 26.01 11.57
C VAL A 134 -21.23 24.89 10.53
N ALA A 135 -21.91 25.12 9.41
CA ALA A 135 -22.01 24.16 8.32
C ALA A 135 -20.63 23.83 7.71
N PHE A 136 -19.71 24.79 7.63
CA PHE A 136 -18.34 24.56 7.21
C PHE A 136 -17.59 23.62 8.16
N LEU A 137 -17.62 23.91 9.47
CA LEU A 137 -16.90 23.12 10.48
C LEU A 137 -17.44 21.70 10.58
N VAL A 138 -18.77 21.56 10.62
CA VAL A 138 -19.43 20.25 10.69
C VAL A 138 -19.30 19.51 9.35
N GLY A 139 -19.55 20.20 8.24
CA GLY A 139 -19.50 19.63 6.89
C GLY A 139 -18.11 19.13 6.53
N SER A 140 -17.06 19.94 6.73
CA SER A 140 -15.67 19.52 6.46
C SER A 140 -15.28 18.26 7.24
N ARG A 141 -15.68 18.16 8.52
CA ARG A 141 -15.43 16.97 9.35
C ARG A 141 -16.19 15.75 8.87
N LEU A 142 -17.48 15.91 8.52
CA LEU A 142 -18.31 14.82 7.99
C LEU A 142 -17.79 14.33 6.64
N PHE A 143 -17.45 15.25 5.73
CA PHE A 143 -16.88 14.88 4.45
C PHE A 143 -15.54 14.15 4.64
N ALA A 144 -14.63 14.65 5.48
CA ALA A 144 -13.38 13.96 5.76
C ALA A 144 -13.59 12.52 6.29
N ALA A 145 -14.56 12.33 7.20
CA ALA A 145 -14.88 11.00 7.73
C ALA A 145 -15.47 10.06 6.66
N ILE A 146 -16.40 10.56 5.84
CA ILE A 146 -17.05 9.78 4.78
C ILE A 146 -16.05 9.40 3.68
N PHE A 147 -15.26 10.36 3.19
CA PHE A 147 -14.28 10.11 2.15
C PHE A 147 -13.13 9.22 2.63
N GLY A 148 -12.68 9.42 3.88
CA GLY A 148 -11.66 8.57 4.49
C GLY A 148 -12.10 7.11 4.58
N GLY A 149 -13.28 6.83 5.12
CA GLY A 149 -13.74 5.45 5.35
C GLY A 149 -14.30 4.75 4.12
N VAL A 150 -15.11 5.43 3.29
CA VAL A 150 -15.85 4.77 2.20
C VAL A 150 -15.01 4.63 0.93
N ILE A 151 -14.17 5.62 0.63
CA ILE A 151 -13.44 5.67 -0.65
C ILE A 151 -11.95 5.45 -0.42
N GLY A 152 -11.39 5.94 0.69
CA GLY A 152 -9.98 5.82 1.02
C GLY A 152 -9.49 4.39 1.16
N ASP A 153 -10.15 3.61 2.00
CA ASP A 153 -9.66 2.28 2.36
C ASP A 153 -9.74 1.30 1.18
N GLU A 154 -10.85 1.26 0.45
CA GLU A 154 -11.03 0.26 -0.60
C GLU A 154 -10.28 0.62 -1.90
N VAL A 155 -10.35 1.88 -2.34
CA VAL A 155 -9.65 2.31 -3.57
C VAL A 155 -8.15 2.36 -3.32
N GLY A 156 -7.73 2.90 -2.18
CA GLY A 156 -6.33 3.00 -1.80
C GLY A 156 -5.66 1.64 -1.68
N PHE A 157 -6.28 0.72 -0.94
CA PHE A 157 -5.73 -0.62 -0.74
C PHE A 157 -5.65 -1.41 -2.05
N ARG A 158 -6.68 -1.35 -2.89
CA ARG A 158 -6.70 -2.06 -4.18
C ARG A 158 -5.65 -1.51 -5.15
N TYR A 159 -5.54 -0.19 -5.24
CA TYR A 159 -4.56 0.45 -6.11
C TYR A 159 -3.12 0.15 -5.66
N ALA A 160 -2.84 0.31 -4.36
CA ALA A 160 -1.53 0.03 -3.78
C ALA A 160 -1.15 -1.45 -3.96
N SER A 161 -2.06 -2.37 -3.67
CA SER A 161 -1.83 -3.82 -3.81
C SER A 161 -1.57 -4.24 -5.25
N LYS A 162 -2.33 -3.70 -6.22
CA LYS A 162 -2.12 -3.99 -7.64
C LYS A 162 -0.73 -3.55 -8.10
N ARG A 163 -0.32 -2.34 -7.73
CA ARG A 163 0.97 -1.81 -8.16
C ARG A 163 2.13 -2.50 -7.45
N LEU A 164 1.95 -2.89 -6.19
CA LEU A 164 2.93 -3.71 -5.47
C LEU A 164 3.12 -5.08 -6.13
N ALA A 165 2.03 -5.72 -6.58
CA ALA A 165 2.11 -7.00 -7.28
C ALA A 165 2.90 -6.90 -8.59
N GLU A 166 2.72 -5.82 -9.34
CA GLU A 166 3.47 -5.54 -10.57
C GLU A 166 4.96 -5.26 -10.29
N ASP A 167 5.26 -4.41 -9.29
CA ASP A 167 6.64 -4.13 -8.89
C ASP A 167 7.34 -5.43 -8.42
N TRP A 168 6.61 -6.32 -7.75
CA TRP A 168 7.12 -7.61 -7.28
C TRP A 168 7.36 -8.62 -8.40
N SER A 169 6.42 -8.75 -9.35
CA SER A 169 6.63 -9.64 -10.50
C SER A 169 7.87 -9.24 -11.29
N ASN A 170 8.10 -7.93 -11.46
CA ASN A 170 9.30 -7.41 -12.13
C ASN A 170 10.57 -7.74 -11.34
N HIS A 171 10.54 -7.59 -10.01
CA HIS A 171 11.67 -7.94 -9.15
C HIS A 171 12.00 -9.44 -9.19
N VAL A 172 10.98 -10.30 -9.18
CA VAL A 172 11.18 -11.77 -9.28
C VAL A 172 11.77 -12.13 -10.64
N ALA A 173 11.23 -11.59 -11.74
CA ALA A 173 11.72 -11.84 -13.08
C ALA A 173 13.20 -11.44 -13.25
N GLN A 174 13.60 -10.26 -12.72
CA GLN A 174 14.99 -9.82 -12.76
C GLN A 174 15.93 -10.79 -12.03
N ARG A 175 15.54 -11.25 -10.83
CA ARG A 175 16.33 -12.23 -10.06
C ARG A 175 16.48 -13.56 -10.79
N GLU A 176 15.45 -14.01 -11.48
CA GLU A 176 15.50 -15.27 -12.25
C GLU A 176 16.42 -15.15 -13.46
N ILE A 177 16.39 -14.01 -14.17
CA ILE A 177 17.30 -13.74 -15.29
C ILE A 177 18.76 -13.75 -14.80
N GLU A 178 19.07 -12.99 -13.74
CA GLU A 178 20.42 -12.90 -13.16
C GLU A 178 20.97 -14.28 -12.78
N ARG A 179 20.10 -15.17 -12.26
CA ARG A 179 20.48 -16.53 -11.89
C ARG A 179 20.66 -17.46 -13.09
N SER A 180 19.86 -17.29 -14.15
CA SER A 180 19.98 -18.12 -15.37
C SER A 180 21.20 -17.79 -16.23
N GLY A 181 21.77 -16.59 -16.06
CA GLY A 181 23.01 -16.16 -16.70
C GLY A 181 24.30 -16.52 -15.94
N GLN A 182 24.18 -17.18 -14.78
CA GLN A 182 25.28 -17.64 -13.92
C GLN A 182 25.44 -19.16 -14.02
#